data_AF-A0A8H4XRW6-F1
#
_entry.id   AF-A0A8H4XRW6-F1
#
_cell.length_a   1.000
_cell.length_b   1.000
_cell.length_c   1.000
_cell.angle_alpha   90.00
_cell.angle_beta   90.00
_cell.angle_gamma   90.00
#
_symmetry.space_group_name_H-M   'P 1'
#
loop_
_entity.id
_entity.type
_entity.pdbx_description
1 polymer ?
#
loop_
_entity_poly.entity_id
_entity_poly.type
_entity_poly.pdbx_seq_one_letter_code
_entity_poly.pdbx_strand_id
1 'polypeptide(L)'
;MGMDLYASSPVARAVWDIADKFYLKTYGFEITKIVRENPKELTIHFGGVNGRRIRQNYLALTLQTTGDNGQPVLEKVFKDIDEDTESHTFRSPKGVLFATQFTQAAITLVELARYKDMESRGLIPETCNFA
;
A
#
# COMPACT_ATOMS: atom_id res chain seq x y z
N MET A 1 12.32 -7.73 -0.93
CA MET A 1 11.53 -8.97 -1.15
C MET A 1 11.00 -8.97 -2.58
N GLY A 2 10.85 -10.11 -3.26
CA GLY A 2 10.15 -10.22 -4.57
C GLY A 2 10.80 -9.57 -5.80
N MET A 3 11.83 -8.74 -5.65
CA MET A 3 12.36 -7.91 -6.75
C MET A 3 13.16 -8.70 -7.80
N ASP A 4 13.74 -9.85 -7.44
CA ASP A 4 14.41 -10.71 -8.43
C ASP A 4 13.39 -11.30 -9.41
N LEU A 5 12.21 -11.69 -8.90
CA LEU A 5 11.12 -12.18 -9.74
C LEU A 5 10.49 -11.05 -10.56
N TYR A 6 10.35 -9.86 -9.97
CA TYR A 6 9.94 -8.65 -10.70
C TYR A 6 10.86 -8.37 -11.91
N ALA A 7 12.17 -8.53 -11.73
CA ALA A 7 13.14 -8.29 -12.80
C ALA A 7 13.07 -9.36 -13.90
N SER A 8 12.85 -10.62 -13.53
CA SER A 8 12.95 -11.77 -14.45
C SER A 8 11.64 -12.21 -15.09
N SER A 9 10.48 -11.91 -14.50
CA SER A 9 9.16 -12.34 -15.00
C SER A 9 8.28 -11.14 -15.40
N PRO A 10 7.90 -11.01 -16.69
CA PRO A 10 6.99 -9.96 -17.15
C PRO A 10 5.63 -9.99 -16.45
N VAL A 11 5.12 -11.19 -16.12
CA VAL A 11 3.84 -11.37 -15.44
C VAL A 11 3.93 -10.90 -14.00
N ALA A 12 4.99 -11.29 -13.28
CA ALA A 12 5.23 -10.80 -11.93
C ALA A 12 5.40 -9.28 -11.92
N ARG A 13 6.15 -8.73 -12.89
CA ARG A 13 6.35 -7.28 -13.05
C ARG A 13 5.03 -6.53 -13.20
N ALA A 14 4.13 -7.03 -14.04
CA ALA A 14 2.83 -6.40 -14.27
C ALA A 14 1.99 -6.27 -12.98
N VAL A 15 2.04 -7.25 -12.07
CA VAL A 15 1.35 -7.18 -10.77
C VAL A 15 1.84 -5.98 -9.95
N TRP A 16 3.16 -5.82 -9.84
CA TRP A 16 3.76 -4.70 -9.13
C TRP A 16 3.50 -3.35 -9.81
N ASP A 17 3.61 -3.28 -11.14
CA ASP A 17 3.39 -2.04 -11.88
C ASP A 17 1.94 -1.55 -11.78
N ILE A 18 0.97 -2.47 -11.75
CA ILE A 18 -0.44 -2.15 -11.49
C ILE A 18 -0.61 -1.58 -10.08
N ALA A 19 0.02 -2.21 -9.08
CA ALA A 19 -0.04 -1.76 -7.70
C ALA A 19 0.60 -0.37 -7.52
N ASP A 20 1.78 -0.14 -8.08
CA ASP A 20 2.45 1.17 -8.03
C ASP A 20 1.61 2.26 -8.67
N LYS A 21 1.02 2.01 -9.85
CA LYS A 21 0.12 2.98 -10.49
C LYS A 21 -1.07 3.32 -9.59
N PHE A 22 -1.63 2.33 -8.92
CA PHE A 22 -2.72 2.54 -7.98
C PHE A 22 -2.26 3.36 -6.76
N TYR A 23 -1.20 2.94 -6.07
CA TYR A 23 -0.70 3.62 -4.87
C TYR A 23 -0.24 5.04 -5.19
N LEU A 24 0.42 5.26 -6.32
CA LEU A 24 0.88 6.59 -6.72
C LEU A 24 -0.32 7.51 -7.00
N LYS A 25 -1.33 7.01 -7.73
CA LYS A 25 -2.53 7.78 -8.08
C LYS A 25 -3.44 8.06 -6.89
N THR A 26 -3.50 7.16 -5.92
CA THR A 26 -4.47 7.18 -4.81
C THR A 26 -3.85 7.72 -3.52
N TYR A 27 -2.62 7.32 -3.20
CA TYR A 27 -1.95 7.59 -1.93
C TYR A 27 -0.59 8.28 -2.07
N GLY A 28 -0.11 8.53 -3.30
CA GLY A 28 1.07 9.35 -3.55
C GLY A 28 2.43 8.68 -3.30
N PHE A 29 2.50 7.35 -3.31
CA PHE A 29 3.76 6.61 -3.19
C PHE A 29 3.81 5.39 -4.13
N GLU A 30 5.02 4.90 -4.39
CA GLU A 30 5.27 3.64 -5.09
C GLU A 30 5.69 2.59 -4.06
N ILE A 31 4.96 1.47 -4.00
CA ILE A 31 5.24 0.39 -3.06
C ILE A 31 6.53 -0.34 -3.43
N THR A 32 6.88 -0.44 -4.72
CA THR A 32 8.16 -1.04 -5.13
C THR A 32 9.36 -0.24 -4.62
N LYS A 33 9.27 1.10 -4.58
CA LYS A 33 10.31 1.96 -4.01
C LYS A 33 10.51 1.67 -2.52
N ILE A 34 9.41 1.54 -1.77
CA ILE A 34 9.46 1.17 -0.35
C ILE A 34 10.11 -0.21 -0.16
N VAL A 35 9.76 -1.20 -0.98
CA VAL A 35 10.31 -2.56 -0.89
C VAL A 35 11.80 -2.62 -1.25
N ARG A 36 12.26 -1.78 -2.19
CA ARG A 36 13.66 -1.73 -2.64
C ARG A 36 14.56 -0.98 -1.66
N GLU A 37 14.11 0.18 -1.20
CA GLU A 37 14.96 1.13 -0.47
C GLU A 37 14.74 1.07 1.05
N ASN A 38 13.55 0.64 1.49
CA ASN A 38 13.10 0.65 2.89
C ASN A 38 13.52 1.93 3.65
N PRO A 39 13.08 3.12 3.21
CA PRO A 39 13.48 4.36 3.85
C PRO A 39 12.91 4.44 5.27
N LYS A 40 13.58 5.14 6.18
CA LYS A 40 13.06 5.39 7.55
C LYS A 40 11.88 6.33 7.58
N GLU A 41 11.74 7.16 6.54
CA GLU A 41 10.71 8.18 6.43
C GLU A 41 10.17 8.21 5.00
N LEU A 42 8.86 8.42 4.87
CA LEU A 42 8.18 8.60 3.60
C LEU A 42 7.23 9.78 3.72
N THR A 43 7.50 10.85 2.96
CA THR A 43 6.65 12.04 2.93
C THR A 43 5.75 12.01 1.71
N ILE A 44 4.44 12.13 1.95
CA ILE A 44 3.44 12.29 0.91
C ILE A 44 3.10 13.77 0.79
N HIS A 45 3.20 14.32 -0.41
CA HIS A 45 2.90 15.72 -0.67
C HIS A 45 1.52 15.86 -1.33
N PHE A 46 0.70 16.76 -0.79
CA PHE A 46 -0.66 17.03 -1.24
C PHE A 46 -0.75 18.27 -2.15
N GLY A 47 0.35 18.60 -2.84
CA GLY A 47 0.44 19.75 -3.74
C GLY A 47 -0.38 19.62 -5.03
N GLY A 48 -0.92 20.75 -5.50
CA GLY A 48 -1.64 20.85 -6.76
C GLY A 48 -2.98 20.11 -6.79
N VAL A 49 -3.58 20.01 -7.98
CA VAL A 49 -4.91 19.36 -8.15
C VAL A 49 -4.86 17.88 -7.78
N ASN A 50 -3.80 17.19 -8.17
CA ASN A 50 -3.63 15.77 -7.89
C ASN A 50 -3.37 15.50 -6.40
N GLY A 51 -2.54 16.32 -5.75
CA GLY A 51 -2.26 16.17 -4.33
C GLY A 51 -3.48 16.41 -3.45
N ARG A 52 -4.35 17.37 -3.81
CA ARG A 52 -5.65 17.54 -3.15
C ARG A 52 -6.53 16.28 -3.26
N ARG A 53 -6.58 15.65 -4.44
CA ARG A 53 -7.32 14.39 -4.62
C ARG A 53 -6.74 13.25 -3.77
N ILE A 54 -5.42 13.18 -3.64
CA ILE A 54 -4.76 12.20 -2.77
C ILE A 54 -5.13 12.47 -1.30
N ARG A 55 -5.06 13.73 -0.85
CA ARG A 55 -5.44 14.12 0.52
C ARG A 55 -6.88 13.76 0.85
N GLN A 56 -7.80 13.94 -0.09
CA GLN A 56 -9.19 13.52 0.07
C GLN A 56 -9.33 12.02 0.32
N ASN A 57 -8.50 11.18 -0.32
CA ASN A 57 -8.49 9.74 -0.02
C ASN A 57 -8.02 9.47 1.42
N TYR A 58 -7.02 10.21 1.92
CA TYR A 58 -6.59 10.10 3.33
C TYR A 58 -7.67 10.56 4.31
N LEU A 59 -8.36 11.66 4.02
CA LEU A 59 -9.45 12.19 4.85
C LEU A 59 -10.67 11.24 4.90
N ALA A 60 -10.91 10.51 3.81
CA ALA A 60 -11.99 9.54 3.70
C ALA A 60 -11.71 8.22 4.45
N LEU A 61 -10.49 7.98 4.92
CA LEU A 61 -10.16 6.79 5.70
C LEU A 61 -10.67 6.94 7.12
N THR A 62 -11.69 6.14 7.47
CA THR A 62 -12.34 6.17 8.77
C THR A 62 -12.39 4.79 9.41
N LEU A 63 -12.27 4.74 10.74
CA LEU A 63 -12.42 3.56 11.58
C LEU A 63 -13.69 3.69 12.39
N GLN A 64 -14.43 2.59 12.50
CA GLN A 64 -15.53 2.50 13.43
C GLN A 64 -15.01 2.01 14.78
N THR A 65 -15.08 2.85 15.80
CA THR A 65 -14.74 2.57 17.19
C THR A 65 -16.02 2.48 18.03
N THR A 66 -15.95 1.87 19.20
CA THR A 66 -17.06 1.87 20.16
C THR A 66 -16.84 3.01 21.15
N GLY A 67 -17.77 3.96 21.19
CA GLY A 67 -17.73 5.06 22.15
C GLY A 67 -18.08 4.62 23.57
N ASP A 68 -17.86 5.49 24.54
CA ASP A 68 -18.08 5.22 25.97
C ASP A 68 -19.54 4.85 26.31
N ASN A 69 -20.49 5.25 25.46
CA ASN A 69 -21.91 4.94 25.56
C ASN A 69 -22.29 3.61 24.87
N GLY A 70 -21.31 2.82 24.40
CA GLY A 70 -21.53 1.58 23.67
C GLY A 70 -22.01 1.75 22.23
N GLN A 71 -22.14 2.99 21.74
CA GLN A 71 -22.58 3.27 20.37
C GLN A 71 -21.37 3.33 19.41
N PRO A 72 -21.57 2.95 18.13
CA PRO A 72 -20.51 3.07 17.14
C PRO A 72 -20.21 4.54 16.84
N VAL A 73 -18.93 4.90 16.87
CA VAL A 73 -18.39 6.21 16.51
C VAL A 73 -17.46 6.03 15.33
N LEU A 74 -17.53 6.95 14.37
CA LEU A 74 -16.73 6.91 13.15
C LEU A 74 -15.62 7.96 13.25
N GLU A 75 -14.38 7.50 13.39
CA GLU A 75 -13.20 8.34 13.60
C GLU A 75 -12.29 8.34 12.36
N LYS A 76 -11.61 9.46 12.08
CA LYS A 76 -10.58 9.50 11.05
C LYS A 76 -9.38 8.64 11.44
N VAL A 77 -8.85 7.87 10.48
CA VAL A 77 -7.59 7.12 10.66
C VAL A 77 -6.43 8.09 10.92
N PHE A 78 -6.35 9.15 10.10
CA PHE A 78 -5.33 10.18 10.20
C PHE A 78 -5.91 11.42 10.87
N LYS A 79 -5.60 11.61 12.15
CA LYS A 79 -6.10 12.74 12.95
C LYS A 79 -5.37 14.06 12.68
N ASP A 80 -4.15 13.95 12.14
CA ASP A 80 -3.25 15.05 11.82
C ASP A 80 -3.36 15.53 10.36
N ILE A 81 -4.24 14.92 9.55
CA ILE A 81 -4.51 15.35 8.17
C ILE A 81 -5.88 16.04 8.13
N ASP A 82 -5.89 17.28 7.66
CA ASP A 82 -7.07 18.12 7.42
C ASP A 82 -7.08 18.71 5.99
N GLU A 83 -7.98 19.66 5.73
CA GLU A 83 -8.13 20.30 4.42
C GLU A 83 -7.00 21.27 4.05
N ASP A 84 -6.19 21.69 5.03
CA ASP A 84 -5.10 22.66 4.80
C ASP A 84 -3.72 21.98 4.85
N THR A 85 -3.67 20.73 5.31
CA THR A 85 -2.45 19.92 5.37
C THR A 85 -1.81 19.78 3.98
N GLU A 86 -0.55 20.19 3.86
CA GLU A 86 0.20 20.16 2.59
C GLU A 86 1.01 18.87 2.41
N SER A 87 1.34 18.18 3.50
CA SER A 87 2.05 16.90 3.45
C SER A 87 1.85 16.10 4.72
N HIS A 88 2.07 14.79 4.64
CA HIS A 88 2.09 13.89 5.78
C HIS A 88 3.31 12.98 5.70
N THR A 89 3.97 12.73 6.84
CA THR A 89 5.19 11.92 6.89
C THR A 89 5.02 10.66 7.71
N PHE A 90 5.15 9.50 7.07
CA PHE A 90 5.28 8.22 7.74
C PHE A 90 6.70 8.04 8.27
N ARG A 91 6.84 7.54 9.50
CA ARG A 91 8.14 7.31 10.15
C ARG A 91 8.19 5.93 10.79
N SER A 92 9.33 5.24 10.64
CA SER A 92 9.59 3.98 11.32
C SER A 92 11.10 3.84 11.60
N PRO A 93 11.52 3.57 12.85
CA PRO A 93 12.95 3.47 13.20
C PRO A 93 13.72 2.43 12.39
N LYS A 94 13.05 1.33 12.01
CA LYS A 94 13.63 0.21 11.25
C LYS A 94 13.39 0.34 9.74
N GLY A 95 12.71 1.39 9.29
CA GLY A 95 12.25 1.54 7.91
C GLY A 95 10.74 1.34 7.76
N VAL A 96 10.11 2.11 6.86
CA VAL A 96 8.66 2.13 6.67
C VAL A 96 8.12 0.82 6.11
N LEU A 97 8.95 -0.02 5.46
CA LEU A 97 8.55 -1.37 5.05
C LEU A 97 8.12 -2.25 6.24
N PHE A 98 8.57 -1.93 7.46
CA PHE A 98 8.19 -2.65 8.67
C PHE A 98 6.95 -2.09 9.36
N ALA A 99 6.41 -0.96 8.92
CA ALA A 99 5.16 -0.43 9.44
C ALA A 99 3.98 -1.16 8.81
N THR A 100 3.05 -1.64 9.64
CA THR A 100 1.96 -2.55 9.27
C THR A 100 1.22 -2.15 7.99
N GLN A 101 0.95 -0.85 7.82
CA GLN A 101 0.25 -0.29 6.66
C GLN A 101 0.98 -0.47 5.31
N PHE A 102 2.30 -0.69 5.32
CA PHE A 102 3.08 -1.00 4.12
C PHE A 102 3.46 -2.48 4.06
N THR A 103 3.81 -3.09 5.20
CA THR A 103 4.26 -4.49 5.27
C THR A 103 3.23 -5.44 4.68
N GLN A 104 1.95 -5.29 5.07
CA GLN A 104 0.89 -6.19 4.64
C GLN A 104 0.70 -6.14 3.11
N ALA A 105 0.60 -4.94 2.55
CA ALA A 105 0.50 -4.74 1.11
C ALA A 105 1.72 -5.32 0.36
N ALA A 106 2.92 -5.12 0.87
CA ALA A 106 4.14 -5.65 0.27
C ALA A 106 4.14 -7.19 0.27
N ILE A 107 3.74 -7.83 1.37
CA ILE A 107 3.64 -9.30 1.46
C ILE A 107 2.62 -9.83 0.46
N THR A 108 1.41 -9.26 0.42
CA THR A 108 0.35 -9.66 -0.53
C THR A 108 0.84 -9.55 -1.98
N LEU A 109 1.57 -8.49 -2.33
CA LEU A 109 2.10 -8.32 -3.69
C LEU A 109 3.19 -9.33 -4.04
N VAL A 110 4.07 -9.67 -3.09
CA VAL A 110 5.08 -10.72 -3.29
C VAL A 110 4.40 -12.06 -3.57
N GLU A 111 3.38 -12.41 -2.78
CA GLU A 111 2.66 -13.68 -2.89
C GLU A 111 1.86 -13.74 -4.18
N LEU A 112 1.12 -12.68 -4.51
CA LEU A 112 0.35 -12.59 -5.74
C LEU A 112 1.24 -12.63 -6.99
N ALA A 113 2.38 -11.93 -6.99
CA ALA A 113 3.30 -11.93 -8.11
C ALA A 113 3.90 -13.33 -8.34
N ARG A 114 4.24 -14.06 -7.27
CA ARG A 114 4.69 -15.45 -7.34
C ARG A 114 3.59 -16.37 -7.86
N TYR A 115 2.38 -16.23 -7.33
CA TYR A 115 1.23 -17.01 -7.78
C TYR A 115 0.98 -16.81 -9.28
N LYS A 116 0.94 -15.56 -9.75
CA LYS A 116 0.72 -15.24 -11.17
C LYS A 116 1.84 -15.73 -12.09
N ASP A 117 3.09 -15.70 -11.63
CA ASP A 117 4.19 -16.31 -12.40
C ASP A 117 4.00 -17.84 -12.52
N MET A 118 3.66 -18.54 -11.43
CA MET A 118 3.39 -19.99 -11.47
C MET A 118 2.17 -20.35 -12.34
N GLU A 119 1.08 -19.58 -12.21
CA GLU A 119 -0.13 -19.73 -13.03
C GLU A 119 0.19 -19.59 -14.52
N SER A 120 0.98 -18.57 -14.90
CA SER A 120 1.36 -18.34 -16.30
C SER A 120 2.21 -19.47 -16.92
N ARG A 121 2.83 -20.30 -16.07
CA ARG A 121 3.63 -21.47 -16.48
C ARG A 121 2.86 -22.78 -16.39
N GLY A 122 1.57 -22.74 -16.05
CA GLY A 122 0.73 -23.94 -15.90
C GLY A 122 1.10 -24.80 -14.70
N LEU A 123 1.72 -24.21 -13.66
CA LEU A 123 2.19 -24.95 -12.48
C LEU A 123 1.12 -25.07 -11.38
N ILE A 124 -0.05 -24.45 -11.56
CA ILE A 124 -1.16 -24.45 -10.59
C ILE A 124 -2.24 -25.44 -11.05
N PRO A 125 -2.50 -26.52 -10.30
CA PRO A 125 -3.59 -27.44 -10.60
C PRO A 125 -4.97 -26.79 -10.42
N GLU A 126 -5.95 -27.17 -11.25
CA GLU A 126 -7.34 -26.65 -11.14
C GLU A 126 -8.03 -27.00 -9.82
N THR A 127 -7.65 -28.12 -9.20
CA THR A 127 -8.25 -28.62 -7.95
C THR A 127 -7.36 -28.34 -6.72
N CYS A 128 -6.56 -27.29 -6.74
CA CYS A 128 -5.71 -26.95 -5.58
C CYS A 128 -6.54 -26.38 -4.42
N ASN A 129 -6.27 -26.83 -3.20
CA ASN A 129 -6.80 -26.19 -2.00
C ASN A 129 -5.95 -24.97 -1.63
N PHE A 130 -6.57 -23.90 -1.11
CA PHE A 130 -5.91 -22.67 -0.65
C PHE A 130 -6.42 -22.26 0.74
N ALA A 131 -5.62 -21.50 1.48
CA ALA A 131 -5.95 -20.94 2.79
C ALA A 131 -5.27 -19.57 2.97
#